data_AF-A0A6L7GT86-F1
#
_entry.id   AF-A0A6L7GT86-F1
#
_cell.length_a   1.000
_cell.length_b   1.000
_cell.length_c   1.000
_cell.angle_alpha   90.00
_cell.angle_beta   90.00
_cell.angle_gamma   90.00
#
_symmetry.space_group_name_H-M   'P 1'
#
loop_
_entity.id
_entity.type
_entity.pdbx_description
1 polymer ?
#
loop_
_entity_poly.entity_id
_entity_poly.type
_entity_poly.pdbx_seq_one_letter_code
_entity_poly.pdbx_strand_id
1 'polypeptide(L)'
;MSAKQGQVVAHGAFQLFGERRRGEVSEVLSDVFGRDDVSALGADWRGIVYFTLDDDGEIPADTVVGFDPSSGSSGPLASVGEVLAAVRNGDIADAVDSISFDAWRTATGQRSIDMGDCVPPSVHEFMGGDPAERSTDPQDLVTFIAVAAALMGRLEQLGVQPGDEIPDEVFDETRWQ
;
A
#
# COMPACT_ATOMS: atom_id res chain seq x y z
N MET A 1 -13.07 -13.23 22.80
CA MET A 1 -13.55 -12.10 21.98
C MET A 1 -13.32 -12.49 20.53
N SER A 2 -14.34 -12.46 19.67
CA SER A 2 -14.17 -12.81 18.25
C SER A 2 -13.41 -11.66 17.59
N ALA A 3 -12.15 -11.88 17.20
CA ALA A 3 -11.44 -10.95 16.34
C ALA A 3 -12.33 -10.70 15.11
N LYS A 4 -12.68 -9.45 14.84
CA LYS A 4 -13.48 -9.14 13.64
C LYS A 4 -12.61 -9.50 12.43
N GLN A 5 -13.06 -10.46 11.63
CA GLN A 5 -12.43 -10.78 10.36
C GLN A 5 -12.48 -9.54 9.45
N GLY A 6 -11.40 -9.31 8.70
CA GLY A 6 -11.37 -8.25 7.70
C GLY A 6 -12.42 -8.46 6.61
N GLN A 7 -12.69 -7.42 5.82
CA GLN A 7 -13.67 -7.44 4.75
C GLN A 7 -12.96 -7.24 3.40
N VAL A 8 -13.26 -8.10 2.43
CA VAL A 8 -12.83 -7.96 1.03
C VAL A 8 -13.98 -7.40 0.20
N VAL A 9 -13.68 -6.42 -0.64
CA VAL A 9 -14.62 -5.81 -1.59
C VAL A 9 -14.15 -6.08 -3.02
N ALA A 10 -15.09 -6.35 -3.93
CA ALA A 10 -14.84 -6.54 -5.37
C ALA A 10 -13.61 -7.42 -5.69
N HIS A 11 -13.67 -8.69 -5.24
CA HIS A 11 -12.62 -9.69 -5.50
C HIS A 11 -11.21 -9.36 -4.97
N GLY A 12 -11.09 -8.40 -4.05
CA GLY A 12 -9.78 -7.96 -3.53
C GLY A 12 -9.35 -6.58 -4.02
N ALA A 13 -10.17 -5.90 -4.84
CA ALA A 13 -9.92 -4.53 -5.26
C ALA A 13 -9.67 -3.60 -4.05
N PHE A 14 -10.44 -3.79 -2.97
CA PHE A 14 -10.22 -3.12 -1.70
C PHE A 14 -10.37 -4.09 -0.53
N GLN A 15 -9.55 -3.89 0.49
CA GLN A 15 -9.46 -4.74 1.67
C GLN A 15 -9.51 -3.88 2.93
N LEU A 16 -10.57 -4.04 3.73
CA LEU A 16 -10.67 -3.44 5.06
C LEU A 16 -10.08 -4.40 6.09
N PHE A 17 -9.06 -3.96 6.83
CA PHE A 17 -8.32 -4.84 7.72
C PHE A 17 -9.07 -5.17 9.00
N GLY A 18 -9.01 -6.44 9.38
CA GLY A 18 -9.31 -6.90 10.73
C GLY A 18 -8.14 -6.62 11.69
N GLU A 19 -8.37 -6.80 12.98
CA GLU A 19 -7.46 -6.40 14.07
C GLU A 19 -6.00 -6.84 13.87
N ARG A 20 -5.76 -8.13 13.60
CA ARG A 20 -4.40 -8.66 13.41
C ARG A 20 -3.67 -7.96 12.27
N ARG A 21 -4.28 -7.92 11.08
CA ARG A 21 -3.65 -7.33 9.90
C ARG A 21 -3.47 -5.82 10.07
N ARG A 22 -4.41 -5.17 10.75
CA ARG A 22 -4.31 -3.76 11.10
C ARG A 22 -3.07 -3.49 11.94
N GLY A 23 -2.81 -4.31 12.96
CA GLY A 23 -1.60 -4.19 13.79
C GLY A 23 -0.31 -4.33 12.97
N GLU A 24 -0.21 -5.40 12.17
CA GLU A 24 0.98 -5.68 11.33
C GLU A 24 1.28 -4.53 10.34
N VAL A 25 0.24 -4.00 9.69
CA VAL A 25 0.41 -2.90 8.74
C VAL A 25 0.70 -1.58 9.45
N SER A 26 0.11 -1.34 10.62
CA SER A 26 0.40 -0.13 11.41
C SER A 26 1.84 -0.13 11.91
N GLU A 27 2.37 -1.28 12.32
CA GLU A 27 3.76 -1.44 12.75
C GLU A 27 4.74 -1.10 11.63
N VAL A 28 4.57 -1.68 10.43
CA VAL A 28 5.47 -1.36 9.31
C VAL A 28 5.35 0.11 8.89
N LEU A 29 4.15 0.69 8.86
CA LEU A 29 3.99 2.11 8.53
C LEU A 29 4.61 3.03 9.60
N SER A 30 4.54 2.64 10.86
CA SER A 30 5.18 3.37 11.97
C SER A 30 6.70 3.45 11.77
N ASP A 31 7.32 2.34 11.37
CA ASP A 31 8.74 2.29 11.04
C ASP A 31 9.08 3.14 9.80
N VAL A 32 8.25 3.07 8.75
CA VAL A 32 8.45 3.84 7.51
C VAL A 32 8.39 5.34 7.75
N PHE A 33 7.39 5.80 8.50
CA PHE A 33 7.18 7.24 8.75
C PHE A 33 7.93 7.76 9.98
N GLY A 34 8.51 6.88 10.80
CA GLY A 34 9.15 7.24 12.07
C GLY A 34 8.17 7.83 13.09
N ARG A 35 6.96 7.29 13.15
CA ARG A 35 5.83 7.79 13.97
C ARG A 35 5.16 6.64 14.73
N ASP A 36 4.57 6.92 15.88
CA ASP A 36 3.87 5.94 16.74
C ASP A 36 2.35 6.13 16.79
N ASP A 37 1.82 7.11 16.06
CA ASP A 37 0.40 7.47 16.00
C ASP A 37 -0.32 6.96 14.74
N VAL A 38 0.28 5.99 14.03
CA VAL A 38 -0.26 5.45 12.78
C VAL A 38 -1.25 4.32 13.05
N SER A 39 -2.45 4.46 12.50
CA SER A 39 -3.52 3.46 12.60
C SER A 39 -4.00 3.02 11.22
N ALA A 40 -3.57 1.84 10.76
CA ALA A 40 -4.00 1.31 9.46
C ALA A 40 -5.52 1.08 9.39
N LEU A 41 -6.10 1.20 8.20
CA LEU A 41 -7.51 0.96 7.93
C LEU A 41 -7.70 -0.18 6.92
N GLY A 42 -6.98 -0.11 5.80
CA GLY A 42 -7.13 -1.03 4.67
C GLY A 42 -6.08 -0.79 3.59
N ALA A 43 -6.18 -1.55 2.51
CA ALA A 43 -5.38 -1.35 1.31
C ALA A 43 -6.19 -1.68 0.05
N ASP A 44 -5.75 -1.13 -1.08
CA ASP A 44 -6.27 -1.52 -2.39
C ASP A 44 -5.39 -2.56 -3.09
N TRP A 45 -5.88 -3.09 -4.20
CA TRP A 45 -5.19 -4.09 -5.00
C TRP A 45 -3.86 -3.61 -5.57
N ARG A 46 -3.59 -2.30 -5.63
CA ARG A 46 -2.33 -1.74 -6.15
C ARG A 46 -1.22 -1.75 -5.09
N GLY A 47 -1.58 -1.97 -3.82
CA GLY A 47 -0.70 -1.87 -2.68
C GLY A 47 -0.74 -0.52 -1.98
N ILE A 48 -1.69 0.36 -2.35
CA ILE A 48 -1.87 1.64 -1.67
C ILE A 48 -2.54 1.38 -0.33
N VAL A 49 -1.93 1.88 0.75
CA VAL A 49 -2.40 1.68 2.13
C VAL A 49 -3.11 2.92 2.63
N TYR A 50 -4.21 2.70 3.33
CA TYR A 50 -5.07 3.73 3.90
C TYR A 50 -4.96 3.67 5.42
N PHE A 51 -4.63 4.78 6.07
CA PHE A 51 -4.43 4.86 7.53
C PHE A 51 -4.86 6.22 8.09
N THR A 52 -4.97 6.33 9.40
CA THR A 52 -5.17 7.60 10.13
C THR A 52 -3.94 7.92 10.96
N LEU A 53 -3.82 9.19 11.35
CA LEU A 53 -2.81 9.69 12.29
C LEU A 53 -3.52 10.21 13.54
N ASP A 54 -3.30 9.56 14.68
CA ASP A 54 -4.07 9.82 15.89
C ASP A 54 -3.60 11.10 16.63
N ASP A 55 -2.36 11.53 16.44
CA ASP A 55 -1.74 12.68 17.11
C ASP A 55 -0.97 13.58 16.13
N ASP A 56 -1.65 13.99 15.04
CA ASP A 56 -1.10 14.96 14.09
C ASP A 56 -1.66 16.38 14.33
N GLY A 57 -0.76 17.37 14.31
CA GLY A 57 -1.11 18.77 14.55
C GLY A 57 -1.79 19.47 13.36
N GLU A 58 -1.72 18.89 12.17
CA GLU A 58 -2.24 19.47 10.92
C GLU A 58 -3.36 18.62 10.31
N ILE A 59 -3.27 17.30 10.41
CA ILE A 59 -4.22 16.34 9.86
C ILE A 59 -5.21 15.91 10.96
N PRO A 60 -6.52 16.14 10.79
CA PRO A 60 -7.52 15.65 11.74
C PRO A 60 -7.46 14.12 11.90
N ALA A 61 -7.60 13.61 13.12
CA ALA A 61 -7.48 12.19 13.43
C ALA A 61 -8.49 11.27 12.69
N ASP A 62 -9.61 11.82 12.21
CA ASP A 62 -10.58 11.08 11.40
C ASP A 62 -10.29 11.14 9.89
N THR A 63 -9.18 11.76 9.47
CA THR A 63 -8.76 11.83 8.07
C THR A 63 -7.96 10.60 7.69
N VAL A 64 -8.40 9.93 6.63
CA VAL A 64 -7.67 8.84 5.97
C VAL A 64 -6.61 9.43 5.05
N VAL A 65 -5.37 9.03 5.30
CA VAL A 65 -4.19 9.27 4.46
C VAL A 65 -3.99 8.04 3.59
N GLY A 66 -3.76 8.25 2.30
CA GLY A 66 -3.28 7.22 1.38
C GLY A 66 -1.77 7.28 1.27
N PHE A 67 -1.11 6.13 1.28
CA PHE A 67 0.31 5.98 0.99
C PHE A 67 0.50 4.94 -0.11
N ASP A 68 1.18 5.33 -1.17
CA ASP A 68 1.60 4.45 -2.24
C ASP A 68 3.09 4.12 -2.10
N PRO A 69 3.45 2.89 -1.67
CA PRO A 69 4.84 2.49 -1.53
C PRO A 69 5.60 2.49 -2.86
N SER A 70 4.91 2.30 -4.01
CA SER A 70 5.56 2.25 -5.33
C SER A 70 6.18 3.58 -5.73
N SER A 71 5.51 4.69 -5.41
CA SER A 71 5.98 6.05 -5.70
C SER A 71 6.58 6.77 -4.49
N GLY A 72 6.33 6.27 -3.28
CA GLY A 72 6.65 6.96 -2.04
C GLY A 72 5.69 8.11 -1.70
N SER A 73 4.63 8.30 -2.50
CA SER A 73 3.70 9.41 -2.32
C SER A 73 2.70 9.14 -1.20
N SER A 74 2.44 10.15 -0.38
CA SER A 74 1.38 10.11 0.64
C SER A 74 0.56 11.40 0.68
N GLY A 75 -0.73 11.30 1.03
CA GLY A 75 -1.56 12.49 1.22
C GLY A 75 -2.95 12.22 1.79
N PRO A 76 -3.62 13.25 2.35
CA PRO A 76 -4.97 13.14 2.87
C PRO A 76 -5.97 12.89 1.73
N LEU A 77 -6.96 12.02 1.98
CA LEU A 77 -7.94 11.60 0.97
C LEU A 77 -9.38 11.96 1.35
N ALA A 78 -9.88 11.39 2.45
CA ALA A 78 -11.27 11.49 2.88
C ALA A 78 -11.38 11.20 4.38
N SER A 79 -12.53 11.45 4.99
CA SER A 79 -12.77 11.00 6.37
C SER A 79 -12.96 9.49 6.46
N VAL A 80 -12.70 8.89 7.64
CA VAL A 80 -12.99 7.49 7.95
C VAL A 80 -14.47 7.18 7.71
N GLY A 81 -15.37 8.12 8.03
CA GLY A 81 -16.81 7.98 7.82
C GLY A 81 -17.18 7.79 6.35
N GLU A 82 -16.56 8.58 5.47
CA GLU A 82 -16.75 8.51 4.01
C GLU A 82 -16.20 7.20 3.43
N VAL A 83 -14.98 6.80 3.82
CA VAL A 83 -14.40 5.52 3.35
C VAL A 83 -15.27 4.35 3.77
N LEU A 84 -15.71 4.30 5.04
CA LEU A 84 -16.60 3.23 5.50
C LEU A 84 -17.98 3.27 4.83
N ALA A 85 -18.48 4.44 4.42
CA ALA A 85 -19.71 4.56 3.65
C ALA A 85 -19.53 4.01 2.23
N ALA A 86 -18.44 4.36 1.55
CA ALA A 86 -18.10 3.85 0.23
C ALA A 86 -17.92 2.31 0.24
N VAL A 87 -17.29 1.76 1.29
CA VAL A 87 -17.17 0.30 1.47
C VAL A 87 -18.54 -0.37 1.62
N ARG A 88 -19.48 0.23 2.38
CA ARG A 88 -20.83 -0.33 2.56
C ARG A 88 -21.68 -0.27 1.30
N ASN A 89 -21.53 0.79 0.51
CA ASN A 89 -22.33 1.00 -0.70
C ASN A 89 -21.73 0.33 -1.95
N GLY A 90 -20.45 -0.06 -1.89
CA GLY A 90 -19.72 -0.66 -3.01
C GLY A 90 -18.92 0.35 -3.84
N ASP A 91 -19.18 1.66 -3.67
CA ASP A 91 -18.53 2.76 -4.39
C ASP A 91 -17.00 2.78 -4.24
N ILE A 92 -16.47 2.15 -3.18
CA ILE A 92 -15.03 2.02 -2.98
C ILE A 92 -14.34 1.27 -4.12
N ALA A 93 -15.04 0.35 -4.81
CA ALA A 93 -14.47 -0.41 -5.91
C ALA A 93 -14.13 0.50 -7.10
N ASP A 94 -15.04 1.42 -7.44
CA ASP A 94 -14.81 2.41 -8.51
C ASP A 94 -13.70 3.39 -8.10
N ALA A 95 -13.67 3.82 -6.84
CA ALA A 95 -12.67 4.74 -6.32
C ALA A 95 -11.23 4.17 -6.40
N VAL A 96 -11.08 2.85 -6.33
CA VAL A 96 -9.77 2.17 -6.42
C VAL A 96 -9.50 1.55 -7.79
N ASP A 97 -10.26 1.95 -8.81
CA ASP A 97 -10.12 1.47 -10.19
C ASP A 97 -10.23 -0.07 -10.29
N SER A 98 -11.37 -0.61 -9.83
CA SER A 98 -11.66 -2.03 -9.97
C SER A 98 -11.76 -2.49 -11.43
N ILE A 99 -11.95 -1.57 -12.39
CA ILE A 99 -11.98 -1.90 -13.82
C ILE A 99 -10.59 -2.37 -14.28
N SER A 100 -9.54 -1.63 -13.93
CA SER A 100 -8.16 -2.07 -14.23
C SER A 100 -7.79 -3.34 -13.48
N PHE A 101 -8.26 -3.50 -12.24
CA PHE A 101 -8.07 -4.75 -11.50
C PHE A 101 -8.73 -5.95 -12.19
N ASP A 102 -9.96 -5.77 -12.70
CA ASP A 102 -10.69 -6.82 -13.41
C ASP A 102 -10.02 -7.20 -14.73
N ALA A 103 -9.46 -6.22 -15.44
CA ALA A 103 -8.64 -6.47 -16.62
C ALA A 103 -7.39 -7.29 -16.26
N TRP A 104 -6.69 -6.94 -15.18
CA TRP A 104 -5.54 -7.70 -14.68
C TRP A 104 -5.93 -9.13 -14.30
N ARG A 105 -7.02 -9.32 -13.54
CA ARG A 105 -7.54 -10.64 -13.14
C ARG A 105 -7.82 -11.52 -14.37
N THR A 106 -8.43 -10.92 -15.39
CA THR A 106 -8.75 -11.62 -16.65
C THR A 106 -7.48 -12.01 -17.40
N ALA A 107 -6.51 -11.11 -17.51
CA ALA A 107 -5.26 -11.36 -18.22
C ALA A 107 -4.38 -12.43 -17.56
N THR A 108 -4.38 -12.49 -16.23
CA THR A 108 -3.57 -13.43 -15.42
C THR A 108 -4.31 -14.73 -15.06
N GLY A 109 -5.62 -14.82 -15.35
CA GLY A 109 -6.46 -15.95 -14.96
C GLY A 109 -6.77 -16.02 -13.47
N GLN A 110 -6.50 -14.95 -12.71
CA GLN A 110 -6.76 -14.86 -11.28
C GLN A 110 -8.23 -14.56 -11.00
N ARG A 111 -8.80 -15.23 -10.00
CA ARG A 111 -10.21 -15.00 -9.61
C ARG A 111 -10.36 -13.88 -8.58
N SER A 112 -9.37 -13.72 -7.72
CA SER A 112 -9.30 -12.74 -6.64
C SER A 112 -7.86 -12.69 -6.12
N ILE A 113 -7.57 -11.72 -5.26
CA ILE A 113 -6.37 -11.72 -4.41
C ILE A 113 -6.77 -11.96 -2.95
N ASP A 114 -5.87 -12.53 -2.15
CA ASP A 114 -6.13 -12.84 -0.75
C ASP A 114 -5.95 -11.59 0.16
N MET A 115 -6.47 -11.68 1.39
CA MET A 115 -6.34 -10.62 2.38
C MET A 115 -4.89 -10.40 2.81
N GLY A 116 -4.37 -9.22 2.51
CA GLY A 116 -2.97 -8.84 2.72
C GLY A 116 -2.10 -9.03 1.49
N ASP A 117 -2.66 -9.39 0.35
CA ASP A 117 -1.94 -9.38 -0.92
C ASP A 117 -2.24 -8.11 -1.72
N CYS A 118 -1.30 -7.72 -2.58
CA CYS A 118 -1.48 -6.68 -3.58
C CYS A 118 -0.79 -7.06 -4.91
N VAL A 119 -1.02 -6.25 -5.93
CA VAL A 119 -0.42 -6.39 -7.26
C VAL A 119 0.33 -5.09 -7.56
N PRO A 120 1.56 -4.96 -7.06
CA PRO A 120 2.35 -3.76 -7.29
C PRO A 120 2.84 -3.70 -8.76
N PRO A 121 3.37 -2.54 -9.20
CA PRO A 121 4.15 -2.47 -10.43
C PRO A 121 5.34 -3.45 -10.40
N SER A 122 5.74 -3.94 -11.57
CA SER A 122 6.87 -4.89 -11.70
C SER A 122 8.19 -4.27 -11.30
N VAL A 123 8.31 -2.95 -11.47
CA VAL A 123 9.39 -2.10 -10.99
C VAL A 123 8.75 -0.93 -10.26
N HIS A 124 9.25 -0.56 -9.08
CA HIS A 124 8.74 0.59 -8.34
C HIS A 124 8.82 1.88 -9.17
N GLU A 125 7.81 2.73 -9.06
CA GLU A 125 7.73 4.00 -9.81
C GLU A 125 8.87 4.96 -9.45
N PHE A 126 9.27 5.02 -8.17
CA PHE A 126 10.42 5.84 -7.77
C PHE A 126 11.75 5.36 -8.39
N MET A 127 11.78 4.14 -8.96
CA MET A 127 12.91 3.58 -9.71
C MET A 127 12.72 3.70 -11.24
N GLY A 128 11.71 4.44 -11.70
CA GLY A 128 11.39 4.62 -13.11
C GLY A 128 10.49 3.53 -13.71
N GLY A 129 9.85 2.70 -12.88
CA GLY A 129 8.86 1.73 -13.34
C GLY A 129 7.57 2.36 -13.87
N ASP A 130 6.91 1.67 -14.80
CA ASP A 130 5.58 2.06 -15.29
C ASP A 130 4.47 1.49 -14.37
N PRO A 131 3.61 2.33 -13.77
CA PRO A 131 2.49 1.85 -12.93
C PRO A 131 1.48 0.95 -13.66
N ALA A 132 1.47 0.94 -15.00
CA ALA A 132 0.64 0.05 -15.80
C ALA A 132 1.26 -1.35 -15.96
N GLU A 133 2.59 -1.49 -15.84
CA GLU A 133 3.31 -2.76 -15.95
C GLU A 133 3.30 -3.51 -14.61
N ARG A 134 2.16 -4.09 -14.27
CA ARG A 134 1.89 -4.76 -12.99
C ARG A 134 2.51 -6.17 -12.91
N SER A 135 2.82 -6.61 -11.70
CA SER A 135 3.22 -7.98 -11.42
C SER A 135 2.15 -8.98 -11.88
N THR A 136 2.56 -10.14 -12.40
CA THR A 136 1.62 -11.21 -12.82
C THR A 136 1.09 -12.03 -11.66
N ASP A 137 1.78 -12.01 -10.53
CA ASP A 137 1.44 -12.76 -9.32
C ASP A 137 1.20 -11.80 -8.15
N PRO A 138 0.21 -12.07 -7.29
CA PRO A 138 0.02 -11.31 -6.06
C PRO A 138 1.26 -11.39 -5.16
N GLN A 139 1.54 -10.29 -4.45
CA GLN A 139 2.64 -10.18 -3.50
C GLN A 139 2.09 -9.83 -2.12
N ASP A 140 2.77 -10.28 -1.06
CA ASP A 140 2.44 -9.92 0.31
C ASP A 140 2.66 -8.40 0.52
N LEU A 141 1.62 -7.72 0.99
CA LEU A 141 1.57 -6.27 1.15
C LEU A 141 2.63 -5.75 2.13
N VAL A 142 2.81 -6.43 3.26
CA VAL A 142 3.79 -6.00 4.28
C VAL A 142 5.20 -6.07 3.72
N THR A 143 5.50 -7.16 3.01
CA THR A 143 6.77 -7.34 2.32
C THR A 143 6.97 -6.25 1.27
N PHE A 144 5.96 -5.95 0.45
CA PHE A 144 6.02 -4.90 -0.55
C PHE A 144 6.33 -3.52 0.06
N ILE A 145 5.64 -3.14 1.14
CA ILE A 145 5.88 -1.88 1.86
C ILE A 145 7.31 -1.83 2.40
N ALA A 146 7.75 -2.90 3.07
CA ALA A 146 9.07 -2.96 3.70
C ALA A 146 10.20 -2.88 2.66
N VAL A 147 10.06 -3.58 1.52
CA VAL A 147 11.03 -3.54 0.43
C VAL A 147 11.09 -2.15 -0.19
N ALA A 148 9.93 -1.54 -0.48
CA ALA A 148 9.88 -0.19 -1.03
C ALA A 148 10.57 0.83 -0.10
N ALA A 149 10.28 0.78 1.20
CA ALA A 149 10.89 1.66 2.20
C ALA A 149 12.40 1.45 2.32
N ALA A 150 12.87 0.20 2.34
CA ALA A 150 14.29 -0.13 2.38
C ALA A 150 15.04 0.41 1.16
N LEU A 151 14.44 0.29 -0.03
CA LEU A 151 15.00 0.81 -1.28
C LEU A 151 15.03 2.35 -1.30
N MET A 152 13.93 3.01 -0.92
CA MET A 152 13.88 4.47 -0.82
C MET A 152 14.94 5.00 0.16
N GLY A 153 15.04 4.42 1.36
CA GLY A 153 16.06 4.81 2.33
C GLY A 153 17.49 4.56 1.84
N ARG A 154 17.70 3.55 0.98
CA ARG A 154 19.00 3.30 0.35
C ARG A 154 19.34 4.33 -0.71
N LEU A 155 18.39 4.68 -1.57
CA LEU A 155 18.56 5.72 -2.58
C LEU A 155 18.88 7.07 -1.93
N GLU A 156 18.19 7.41 -0.84
CA GLU A 156 18.46 8.61 -0.04
C GLU A 156 19.88 8.59 0.55
N GLN A 157 20.31 7.47 1.16
CA GLN A 157 21.66 7.32 1.71
C GLN A 157 22.77 7.46 0.66
N LEU A 158 22.50 7.05 -0.57
CA LEU A 158 23.42 7.17 -1.70
C LEU A 158 23.32 8.54 -2.39
N GLY A 159 22.37 9.39 -2.00
CA GLY A 159 22.16 10.71 -2.58
C GLY A 159 21.58 10.69 -4.00
N VAL A 160 20.98 9.57 -4.42
CA VAL A 160 20.41 9.39 -5.76
C VAL A 160 19.21 10.33 -5.91
N GLN A 161 19.24 11.18 -6.93
CA GLN A 161 18.14 12.09 -7.25
C GLN A 161 17.19 11.47 -8.28
N PRO A 162 15.93 11.92 -8.34
CA PRO A 162 15.01 11.50 -9.39
C PRO A 162 15.60 11.75 -10.79
N GLY A 163 15.69 10.70 -11.59
CA GLY A 163 16.26 10.73 -12.95
C GLY A 163 17.74 10.37 -13.06
N ASP A 164 18.44 10.18 -11.93
CA ASP A 164 19.78 9.63 -11.92
C ASP A 164 19.76 8.12 -12.28
N GLU A 165 20.89 7.63 -12.81
CA GLU A 165 21.11 6.19 -12.98
C GLU A 165 21.19 5.51 -11.60
N ILE A 166 20.45 4.42 -11.41
CA ILE A 166 20.40 3.68 -10.15
C ILE A 166 21.71 2.89 -10.00
N PRO A 167 22.54 3.17 -8.97
CA PRO A 167 23.82 2.48 -8.78
C PRO A 167 23.62 1.00 -8.40
N ASP A 168 24.52 0.12 -8.84
CA ASP A 168 24.51 -1.31 -8.50
C ASP A 168 24.57 -1.55 -6.97
N GLU A 169 25.18 -0.64 -6.21
CA GLU A 169 25.28 -0.68 -4.74
C GLU A 169 23.92 -0.56 -4.02
N VAL A 170 22.84 -0.24 -4.75
CA VAL A 170 21.46 -0.33 -4.25
C VAL A 170 21.05 -1.79 -4.02
N PHE A 171 21.55 -2.71 -4.86
CA PHE A 171 21.16 -4.12 -4.88
C PHE A 171 22.19 -5.06 -4.23
N ASP A 172 23.23 -4.52 -3.60
CA ASP A 172 24.29 -5.32 -2.99
C ASP A 172 23.75 -6.16 -1.81
N GLU A 173 23.54 -7.45 -2.07
CA GLU A 173 23.00 -8.44 -1.13
C GLU A 173 23.89 -8.65 0.10
N THR A 174 25.19 -8.30 0.04
CA THR A 174 26.14 -8.54 1.15
C THR A 174 25.86 -7.69 2.38
N ARG A 175 25.06 -6.63 2.25
CA ARG A 175 24.66 -5.75 3.36
C ARG A 175 23.47 -6.29 4.18
N TRP A 176 22.66 -7.18 3.61
CA TRP A 176 21.46 -7.72 4.24
C TRP A 176 21.70 -9.07 4.96
N GLN A 177 22.95 -9.53 5.00
CA GLN A 177 23.44 -10.65 5.81
C GLN A 177 23.80 -10.20 7.23
#